data_AF-A0A2V9B7J6-F1
#
_entry.id   AF-A0A2V9B7J6-F1
#
_cell.length_a   1.000
_cell.length_b   1.000
_cell.length_c   1.000
_cell.angle_alpha   90.00
_cell.angle_beta   90.00
_cell.angle_gamma   90.00
#
_symmetry.space_group_name_H-M   'P 1'
#
loop_
_entity.id
_entity.type
_entity.pdbx_description
1 polymer ?
#
loop_
_entity_poly.entity_id
_entity_poly.type
_entity_poly.pdbx_seq_one_letter_code
_entity_poly.pdbx_strand_id
1 'polypeptide(L)'
;MHRCRIRQRLPKPVIPADSHSGGAKAAKVADYIDQVLRESFDDNQKTLWRDGLRLIDVMSQHYHGKTFVNATPEDRIALLTVLSDHVQMTDLPEVRFFVELKRMTVTGYYTSKIGIHDELEYKGNRILKEYVGCDDQGPASS
;
A
#
# COMPACT_ATOMS: atom_id res chain seq x y z
N MET A 1 1.45 -8.30 -19.43
CA MET A 1 1.96 -9.08 -18.28
C MET A 1 2.89 -8.30 -17.34
N HIS A 2 3.88 -7.53 -17.83
CA HIS A 2 4.86 -6.82 -16.98
C HIS A 2 4.23 -5.87 -15.95
N ARG A 3 3.30 -5.00 -16.37
CA ARG A 3 2.63 -4.03 -15.48
C ARG A 3 1.81 -4.68 -14.36
N CYS A 4 1.16 -5.82 -14.62
CA CYS A 4 0.48 -6.61 -13.58
C CYS A 4 1.47 -7.09 -12.51
N ARG A 5 2.67 -7.52 -12.93
CA ARG A 5 3.72 -7.95 -11.98
C ARG A 5 4.26 -6.79 -11.14
N ILE A 6 4.38 -5.59 -11.72
CA ILE A 6 4.75 -4.38 -10.96
C ILE A 6 3.69 -4.10 -9.90
N ARG A 7 2.41 -4.08 -10.29
CA ARG A 7 1.28 -3.83 -9.39
C ARG A 7 1.18 -4.86 -8.25
N GLN A 8 1.54 -6.12 -8.49
CA GLN A 8 1.63 -7.13 -7.43
C GLN A 8 2.82 -6.96 -6.48
N ARG A 9 3.89 -6.26 -6.89
CA ARG A 9 5.11 -6.10 -6.07
C ARG A 9 5.12 -4.81 -5.27
N LEU A 10 4.53 -3.74 -5.79
CA LEU A 10 4.53 -2.41 -5.18
C LEU A 10 3.89 -2.33 -3.78
N PRO A 11 2.76 -2.99 -3.48
CA PRO A 11 2.15 -2.87 -2.16
C PRO A 11 2.94 -3.55 -1.03
N LYS A 12 3.82 -4.52 -1.37
CA LYS A 12 4.48 -5.37 -0.36
C LYS A 12 5.42 -4.61 0.57
N PRO A 13 6.27 -3.68 0.10
CA PRO A 13 7.12 -2.91 1.00
C PRO A 13 6.35 -1.84 1.79
N VAL A 14 5.14 -1.46 1.35
CA VAL A 14 4.29 -0.49 2.06
C VAL A 14 3.68 -1.13 3.31
N ILE A 15 3.15 -2.36 3.18
CA ILE A 15 2.71 -3.17 4.33
C ILE A 15 3.32 -4.58 4.18
N PRO A 16 4.51 -4.81 4.77
CA PRO A 16 5.19 -6.10 4.71
C PRO A 16 4.44 -7.16 5.52
N ALA A 17 4.73 -8.43 5.22
CA ALA A 17 4.25 -9.53 6.06
C ALA A 17 5.22 -9.73 7.24
N ASP A 18 4.66 -10.03 8.41
CA ASP A 18 5.42 -10.30 9.63
C ASP A 18 4.79 -11.49 10.41
N SER A 19 5.11 -11.63 11.69
CA SER A 19 4.56 -12.70 12.53
C SER A 19 3.09 -12.51 12.92
N HIS A 20 2.55 -11.29 12.81
CA HIS A 20 1.19 -10.94 13.20
C HIS A 20 0.26 -10.99 11.98
N SER A 21 0.69 -10.45 10.83
CA SER A 21 -0.15 -10.37 9.64
C SER A 21 0.54 -10.85 8.36
N GLY A 22 -0.28 -11.37 7.43
CA GLY A 22 0.20 -11.79 6.10
C GLY A 22 0.57 -10.64 5.16
N GLY A 23 0.45 -9.38 5.61
CA GLY A 23 0.76 -8.16 4.87
C GLY A 23 -0.05 -7.96 3.58
N ALA A 24 0.35 -6.95 2.79
CA ALA A 24 -0.37 -6.56 1.57
C ALA A 24 -0.51 -7.68 0.52
N LYS A 25 0.44 -8.62 0.50
CA LYS A 25 0.40 -9.77 -0.41
C LYS A 25 -0.72 -10.74 -0.05
N ALA A 26 -0.81 -11.16 1.21
CA ALA A 26 -1.85 -12.10 1.64
C ALA A 26 -3.24 -11.45 1.59
N ALA A 27 -3.31 -10.15 1.86
CA ALA A 27 -4.53 -9.36 1.79
C ALA A 27 -5.03 -9.08 0.36
N LYS A 28 -4.32 -9.55 -0.67
CA LYS A 28 -4.67 -9.36 -2.09
C LYS A 28 -4.88 -7.89 -2.49
N VAL A 29 -4.08 -6.99 -1.90
CA VAL A 29 -4.18 -5.54 -2.17
C VAL A 29 -4.03 -5.21 -3.65
N ALA A 30 -3.20 -5.96 -4.39
CA ALA A 30 -3.05 -5.76 -5.82
C ALA A 30 -4.35 -6.07 -6.60
N ASP A 31 -5.11 -7.08 -6.18
CA ASP A 31 -6.40 -7.44 -6.79
C ASP A 31 -7.46 -6.36 -6.46
N TYR A 32 -7.44 -5.82 -5.24
CA TYR A 32 -8.25 -4.67 -4.85
C TYR A 32 -7.96 -3.45 -5.74
N ILE A 33 -6.69 -3.09 -5.93
CA ILE A 33 -6.29 -1.99 -6.81
C ILE A 33 -6.78 -2.24 -8.25
N ASP A 34 -6.65 -3.48 -8.75
CA ASP A 34 -7.14 -3.85 -10.08
C ASP A 34 -8.65 -3.68 -10.23
N GLN A 35 -9.40 -4.07 -9.21
CA GLN A 35 -10.85 -3.91 -9.20
C GLN A 35 -11.25 -2.43 -9.18
N VAL A 36 -10.68 -1.64 -8.26
CA VAL A 36 -10.98 -0.20 -8.15
C VAL A 36 -10.66 0.53 -9.46
N LEU A 37 -9.51 0.26 -10.09
CA LEU A 37 -9.15 0.91 -11.34
C LEU A 37 -10.01 0.49 -12.53
N ARG A 38 -10.53 -0.75 -12.51
CA ARG A 38 -11.45 -1.25 -13.54
C ARG A 38 -12.81 -0.58 -13.43
N GLU A 39 -13.31 -0.41 -12.21
CA GLU A 39 -14.63 0.14 -11.90
C GLU A 39 -14.64 1.67 -11.86
N SER A 40 -13.47 2.32 -11.75
CA SER A 40 -13.35 3.77 -11.71
C SER A 40 -13.85 4.42 -13.02
N PHE A 41 -14.66 5.46 -12.89
CA PHE A 41 -15.06 6.34 -13.98
C PHE A 41 -14.10 7.53 -14.15
N ASP A 42 -13.12 7.68 -13.27
CA ASP A 42 -12.12 8.75 -13.34
C ASP A 42 -10.93 8.34 -14.22
N ASP A 43 -10.92 8.85 -15.45
CA ASP A 43 -9.85 8.61 -16.41
C ASP A 43 -8.50 9.22 -15.99
N ASN A 44 -8.52 10.26 -15.14
CA ASN A 44 -7.30 10.82 -14.57
C ASN A 44 -6.65 9.84 -13.60
N GLN A 45 -7.43 9.16 -12.77
CA GLN A 45 -6.93 8.11 -11.88
C GLN A 45 -6.32 6.95 -12.66
N LYS A 46 -6.99 6.46 -13.71
CA LYS A 46 -6.45 5.40 -14.58
C LYS A 46 -5.14 5.81 -15.24
N THR A 47 -5.06 7.06 -15.71
CA THR A 47 -3.86 7.63 -16.33
C THR A 47 -2.72 7.74 -15.33
N LEU A 48 -2.98 8.29 -14.13
CA LEU A 48 -2.01 8.37 -13.05
C LEU A 48 -1.39 7.01 -12.73
N TRP A 49 -2.22 5.96 -12.62
CA TRP A 49 -1.74 4.61 -12.36
C TRP A 49 -0.95 4.00 -13.53
N ARG A 50 -1.44 4.19 -14.75
CA ARG A 50 -0.77 3.69 -15.96
C ARG A 50 0.63 4.30 -16.10
N ASP A 51 0.72 5.61 -15.90
CA ASP A 51 1.93 6.38 -16.14
C ASP A 51 2.88 6.28 -14.94
N GLY A 52 2.36 6.26 -13.72
CA GLY A 52 3.12 6.00 -12.50
C GLY A 52 3.81 4.64 -12.48
N LEU A 53 3.10 3.56 -12.89
CA LEU A 53 3.72 2.23 -13.04
C LEU A 53 4.87 2.23 -14.05
N ARG A 54 4.78 3.03 -15.12
CA ARG A 54 5.86 3.20 -16.10
C ARG A 54 7.02 3.99 -15.50
N LEU A 55 6.74 5.07 -14.76
CA LEU A 55 7.77 5.89 -14.12
C LEU A 55 8.60 5.10 -13.11
N ILE A 56 7.97 4.29 -12.27
CA ILE A 56 8.71 3.41 -11.34
C ILE A 56 9.66 2.48 -12.08
N ASP A 57 9.22 1.91 -13.21
CA ASP A 57 10.05 0.99 -13.99
C ASP A 57 11.23 1.72 -14.63
N VAL A 58 11.00 2.93 -15.14
CA VAL A 58 12.05 3.82 -15.68
C VAL A 58 13.04 4.22 -14.58
N MET A 59 12.57 4.62 -13.40
CA MET A 59 13.42 4.95 -12.26
C MET A 59 14.25 3.74 -11.82
N SER A 60 13.64 2.56 -11.72
CA SER A 60 14.36 1.34 -11.36
C SER A 60 15.45 1.00 -12.39
N GLN A 61 15.13 1.14 -13.68
CA GLN A 61 16.09 0.93 -14.75
C GLN A 61 17.24 1.95 -14.70
N HIS A 62 16.94 3.21 -14.37
CA HIS A 62 17.91 4.29 -14.26
C HIS A 62 18.86 4.08 -13.06
N TYR A 63 18.33 3.80 -11.87
CA TYR A 63 19.13 3.71 -10.63
C TYR A 63 19.81 2.35 -10.44
N HIS A 64 19.22 1.25 -10.93
CA HIS A 64 19.69 -0.11 -10.64
C HIS A 64 19.96 -0.94 -11.91
N GLY A 65 19.78 -0.38 -13.11
CA GLY A 65 20.00 -1.08 -14.38
C GLY A 65 19.00 -2.21 -14.67
N LYS A 66 17.92 -2.33 -13.86
CA LYS A 66 16.94 -3.40 -13.95
C LYS A 66 15.52 -2.83 -13.84
N THR A 67 14.57 -3.45 -14.53
CA THR A 67 13.14 -3.19 -14.32
C THR A 67 12.77 -3.44 -12.85
N PHE A 68 11.72 -2.79 -12.36
CA PHE A 68 11.32 -2.90 -10.94
C PHE A 68 10.99 -4.36 -10.55
N VAL A 69 10.43 -5.12 -11.49
CA VAL A 69 10.15 -6.56 -11.33
C VAL A 69 11.44 -7.37 -11.25
N ASN A 70 12.54 -6.94 -11.82
CA ASN A 70 13.81 -7.70 -11.82
C ASN A 70 14.84 -7.16 -10.80
N ALA A 71 14.61 -5.98 -10.22
CA ALA A 71 15.42 -5.40 -9.15
C ALA A 71 15.45 -6.29 -7.89
N THR A 72 16.47 -6.19 -7.03
CA THR A 72 16.48 -6.95 -5.77
C THR A 72 15.47 -6.36 -4.77
N PRO A 73 15.10 -7.07 -3.68
CA PRO A 73 14.28 -6.48 -2.61
C PRO A 73 14.86 -5.17 -2.07
N GLU A 74 16.18 -5.12 -1.88
CA GLU A 74 16.91 -3.96 -1.35
C GLU A 74 16.85 -2.79 -2.32
N ASP A 75 17.08 -3.02 -3.61
CA ASP A 75 16.95 -2.00 -4.68
C ASP A 75 15.54 -1.40 -4.70
N ARG A 76 14.50 -2.25 -4.59
CA ARG A 76 13.11 -1.77 -4.57
C ARG A 76 12.84 -0.92 -3.34
N ILE A 77 13.31 -1.35 -2.17
CA ILE A 77 13.15 -0.59 -0.93
C ILE A 77 13.86 0.75 -1.08
N ALA A 78 15.11 0.78 -1.53
CA ALA A 78 15.87 2.01 -1.72
C ALA A 78 15.13 3.00 -2.64
N LEU A 79 14.62 2.54 -3.79
CA LEU A 79 13.84 3.38 -4.70
C LEU A 79 12.57 3.93 -4.04
N LEU A 80 11.82 3.09 -3.32
CA LEU A 80 10.59 3.54 -2.64
C LEU A 80 10.90 4.44 -1.44
N THR A 81 12.03 4.27 -0.76
CA THR A 81 12.50 5.15 0.31
C THR A 81 12.78 6.55 -0.23
N VAL A 82 13.45 6.66 -1.37
CA VAL A 82 13.67 7.97 -2.03
C VAL A 82 12.34 8.68 -2.29
N LEU A 83 11.33 7.97 -2.80
CA LEU A 83 10.00 8.55 -3.01
C LEU A 83 9.29 8.90 -1.70
N SER A 84 9.52 8.12 -0.64
CA SER A 84 8.95 8.34 0.69
C SER A 84 9.53 9.56 1.39
N ASP A 85 10.83 9.82 1.24
CA ASP A 85 11.49 10.97 1.83
C ASP A 85 11.05 12.29 1.19
N HIS A 86 10.53 12.23 -0.04
CA HIS A 86 10.14 13.39 -0.83
C HIS A 86 8.61 13.53 -1.00
N VAL A 87 7.81 12.93 -0.12
CA VAL A 87 6.33 12.92 -0.22
C VAL A 87 5.68 14.30 -0.33
N GLN A 88 6.36 15.36 0.11
CA GLN A 88 5.88 16.74 0.02
C GLN A 88 6.03 17.34 -1.39
N MET A 89 6.88 16.76 -2.24
CA MET A 89 7.13 17.24 -3.61
C MET A 89 6.06 16.73 -4.58
N THR A 90 4.79 17.05 -4.30
CA THR A 90 3.63 16.52 -5.05
C THR A 90 3.53 17.02 -6.49
N ASP A 91 4.34 18.02 -6.88
CA ASP A 91 4.47 18.47 -8.26
C ASP A 91 5.11 17.38 -9.14
N LEU A 92 6.01 16.57 -8.57
CA LEU A 92 6.66 15.47 -9.25
C LEU A 92 5.66 14.31 -9.47
N PRO A 93 5.50 13.82 -10.71
CA PRO A 93 4.51 12.78 -11.02
C PRO A 93 4.78 11.44 -10.34
N GLU A 94 6.04 11.06 -10.15
CA GLU A 94 6.44 9.84 -9.43
C GLU A 94 6.10 9.91 -7.93
N VAL A 95 6.25 11.07 -7.30
CA VAL A 95 5.89 11.29 -5.89
C VAL A 95 4.38 11.26 -5.72
N ARG A 96 3.64 11.96 -6.58
CA ARG A 96 2.17 11.93 -6.60
C ARG A 96 1.64 10.51 -6.77
N PHE A 97 2.22 9.73 -7.67
CA PHE A 97 1.88 8.32 -7.83
C PHE A 97 2.21 7.50 -6.57
N PHE A 98 3.36 7.72 -5.93
CA PHE A 98 3.74 7.02 -4.71
C PHE A 98 2.79 7.30 -3.54
N VAL A 99 2.34 8.55 -3.38
CA VAL A 99 1.32 8.91 -2.38
C VAL A 99 0.02 8.16 -2.63
N GLU A 100 -0.47 8.13 -3.87
CA GLU A 100 -1.68 7.37 -4.23
C GLU A 100 -1.50 5.87 -4.02
N LEU A 101 -0.33 5.31 -4.35
CA LEU A 101 0.01 3.92 -4.09
C LEU A 101 -0.09 3.59 -2.60
N LYS A 102 0.46 4.44 -1.73
CA LYS A 102 0.35 4.27 -0.26
C LYS A 102 -1.10 4.29 0.17
N ARG A 103 -1.87 5.29 -0.28
CA ARG A 103 -3.29 5.43 0.05
C ARG A 103 -4.07 4.17 -0.33
N MET A 104 -4.00 3.74 -1.58
CA MET A 104 -4.73 2.56 -2.04
C MET A 104 -4.25 1.27 -1.38
N THR A 105 -2.97 1.18 -1.01
CA THR A 105 -2.44 0.03 -0.29
C THR A 105 -3.02 -0.06 1.12
N VAL A 106 -3.02 1.05 1.86
CA VAL A 106 -3.59 1.13 3.22
C VAL A 106 -5.09 0.87 3.18
N THR A 107 -5.83 1.52 2.27
CA THR A 107 -7.28 1.29 2.14
C THR A 107 -7.59 -0.16 1.77
N GLY A 108 -6.91 -0.73 0.77
CA GLY A 108 -7.14 -2.12 0.36
C GLY A 108 -6.78 -3.13 1.45
N TYR A 109 -5.76 -2.83 2.24
CA TYR A 109 -5.33 -3.70 3.33
C TYR A 109 -6.32 -3.70 4.49
N TYR A 110 -6.69 -2.52 5.00
CA TYR A 110 -7.62 -2.39 6.13
C TYR A 110 -9.10 -2.54 5.77
N THR A 111 -9.43 -2.77 4.50
CA THR A 111 -10.75 -3.28 4.09
C THR A 111 -10.76 -4.80 3.89
N SER A 112 -9.58 -5.44 3.91
CA SER A 112 -9.47 -6.89 3.80
C SER A 112 -9.79 -7.58 5.14
N LYS A 113 -10.15 -8.86 5.07
CA LYS A 113 -10.35 -9.68 6.27
C LYS A 113 -9.10 -9.69 7.17
N ILE A 114 -7.91 -9.76 6.56
CA ILE A 114 -6.63 -9.82 7.27
C ILE A 114 -6.40 -8.52 8.05
N GLY A 115 -6.49 -7.36 7.39
CA GLY A 115 -6.28 -6.08 8.06
C GLY A 115 -7.30 -5.81 9.18
N ILE A 116 -8.58 -6.13 8.96
CA ILE A 116 -9.64 -5.89 9.96
C ILE A 116 -9.58 -6.88 11.14
N HIS A 117 -9.46 -8.18 10.86
CA HIS A 117 -9.63 -9.20 11.89
C HIS A 117 -8.31 -9.72 12.45
N ASP A 118 -7.30 -9.86 11.62
CA ASP A 118 -6.03 -10.46 12.04
C ASP A 118 -5.08 -9.40 12.61
N GLU A 119 -5.11 -8.15 12.10
CA GLU A 119 -4.24 -7.07 12.60
C GLU A 119 -4.94 -6.08 13.54
N LEU A 120 -6.11 -5.56 13.17
CA LEU A 120 -6.87 -4.67 14.05
C LEU A 120 -7.67 -5.40 15.14
N GLU A 121 -7.74 -6.73 15.07
CA GLU A 121 -8.54 -7.58 15.95
C GLU A 121 -9.99 -7.08 16.13
N TYR A 122 -10.55 -6.44 15.10
CA TYR A 122 -11.82 -5.74 15.21
C TYR A 122 -12.96 -6.73 15.50
N LYS A 123 -13.62 -6.54 16.65
CA LYS A 123 -14.66 -7.45 17.18
C LYS A 123 -16.10 -7.08 16.78
N GLY A 124 -16.27 -6.18 15.81
CA GLY A 124 -17.57 -5.69 15.35
C GLY A 124 -18.16 -4.55 16.19
N ASN A 125 -19.19 -3.89 15.65
CA ASN A 125 -20.03 -2.95 16.41
C ASN A 125 -20.90 -3.74 17.39
N ARG A 126 -20.35 -4.06 18.56
CA ARG A 126 -21.14 -4.63 19.66
C ARG A 126 -22.09 -3.57 20.19
N ILE A 127 -23.38 -3.89 20.28
CA ILE A 127 -24.34 -3.00 20.93
C ILE A 127 -23.94 -2.89 22.40
N LEU A 128 -23.45 -1.72 22.78
CA LEU A 128 -23.25 -1.35 24.16
C LEU A 128 -24.63 -1.04 24.74
N LYS A 129 -25.13 -1.91 25.62
CA LYS A 129 -26.40 -1.67 26.32
C LYS A 129 -26.32 -0.44 27.23
N GLU A 130 -25.13 -0.15 27.73
CA GLU A 130 -24.81 1.02 28.55
C GLU A 130 -23.44 1.56 28.12
N TYR A 131 -23.25 2.88 28.22
CA TYR A 131 -21.98 3.54 27.91
C TYR A 131 -20.91 3.12 28.93
N VAL A 132 -19.84 2.48 28.46
CA VAL A 132 -18.78 1.91 29.33
C VAL A 132 -17.68 2.90 29.72
N GLY A 133 -17.77 4.18 29.33
CA GLY A 133 -16.70 5.15 29.62
C GLY A 133 -15.46 4.96 28.74
N CYS A 134 -14.48 5.84 28.93
CA CYS A 134 -13.16 5.72 28.32
C CYS A 134 -12.24 5.15 29.40
N ASP A 135 -11.84 3.88 29.29
CA ASP A 135 -10.80 3.31 30.14
C ASP A 135 -9.45 3.69 29.54
N ASP A 136 -8.91 4.84 29.94
CA ASP A 136 -7.59 5.34 29.56
C ASP A 136 -6.43 4.67 30.33
N GLN A 137 -6.65 3.47 30.87
CA GLN A 137 -5.59 2.67 31.48
C GLN A 137 -4.88 1.86 30.40
N GLY A 138 -3.94 2.52 29.72
CA GLY A 138 -2.80 1.81 29.11
C GLY A 138 -2.12 0.94 30.17
N PRO A 139 -1.43 -0.17 29.79
CA PRO A 139 -0.85 -1.08 30.76
C PRO A 139 0.08 -0.31 31.71
N ALA A 140 -0.26 -0.33 33.00
CA ALA A 140 0.60 0.22 34.04
C ALA A 140 1.93 -0.53 33.97
N SER A 141 2.99 0.19 33.60
CA SER A 141 4.36 -0.26 33.76
C SER A 141 4.65 -0.48 35.25
N SER A 142 4.84 -1.73 35.66
CA SER A 142 5.60 -2.17 36.84
C SER A 142 5.98 -3.63 36.71
#